data_AF-A0A497IH97-F1
#
_entry.id   AF-A0A497IH97-F1
#
_cell.length_a   1.000
_cell.length_b   1.000
_cell.length_c   1.000
_cell.angle_alpha   90.00
_cell.angle_beta   90.00
_cell.angle_gamma   90.00
#
_symmetry.space_group_name_H-M   'P 1'
#
loop_
_entity.id
_entity.type
_entity.pdbx_description
1 polymer ?
#
loop_
_entity_poly.entity_id
_entity_poly.type
_entity_poly.pdbx_seq_one_letter_code
_entity_poly.pdbx_strand_id
1 'polypeptide(L)' 'MKWTIDFDRNASTFLRKSKDLSKTKIIQLILEVLHKFKGREINVDVRKMAGAWKGLQKINLSTN' A
#
# COMPACT_ATOMS: atom_id res chain seq x y z
N MET A 1 4.40 6.54 -17.16
CA MET A 1 4.76 7.09 -15.83
C MET A 1 5.62 6.06 -15.14
N LYS A 2 6.85 6.41 -14.75
CA LYS A 2 7.76 5.50 -14.04
C LYS A 2 7.67 5.81 -12.55
N TRP A 3 7.26 4.85 -11.75
CA TRP A 3 7.20 4.96 -10.28
C TRP A 3 8.28 4.06 -9.69
N THR A 4 9.02 4.58 -8.72
CA THR A 4 9.90 3.78 -7.86
C THR A 4 9.13 3.46 -6.59
N ILE A 5 9.10 2.18 -6.21
CA ILE A 5 8.44 1.71 -4.99
C ILE A 5 9.50 1.08 -4.11
N ASP A 6 9.72 1.70 -2.95
CA ASP A 6 10.67 1.24 -1.95
C ASP A 6 9.99 1.00 -0.61
N PHE A 7 10.65 0.20 0.22
CA PHE A 7 10.20 -0.14 1.57
C PHE A 7 11.27 0.30 2.56
N ASP A 8 10.85 0.88 3.67
CA ASP A 8 11.78 1.12 4.77
C ASP A 8 12.30 -0.21 5.35
N ARG A 9 13.34 -0.12 6.18
CA ARG A 9 13.99 -1.29 6.79
C ARG A 9 13.04 -2.10 7.68
N ASN A 10 12.15 -1.43 8.41
CA ASN A 10 11.20 -2.06 9.33
C ASN A 10 10.09 -2.78 8.56
N ALA A 11 9.52 -2.13 7.55
CA ALA A 11 8.55 -2.71 6.62
C ALA A 11 9.14 -3.94 5.91
N SER A 12 10.38 -3.83 5.41
CA SER A 12 11.07 -4.96 4.78
C SER A 12 11.28 -6.14 5.74
N THR A 13 11.62 -5.86 6.99
CA THR A 13 11.81 -6.89 8.03
C THR A 13 10.49 -7.52 8.44
N PHE A 14 9.42 -6.72 8.55
CA PHE A 14 8.07 -7.20 8.81
C PHE A 14 7.60 -8.14 7.70
N LEU A 15 7.68 -7.72 6.43
CA LEU A 15 7.26 -8.54 5.29
C LEU A 15 8.02 -9.87 5.19
N ARG A 16 9.32 -9.90 5.55
CA ARG A 16 10.10 -11.14 5.58
C ARG A 16 9.59 -12.14 6.64
N LYS A 17 9.04 -11.65 7.74
CA LYS A 17 8.53 -12.49 8.84
C LYS A 17 7.07 -12.91 8.65
N SER A 18 6.33 -12.18 7.82
CA SER A 18 4.92 -12.46 7.53
C SER A 18 4.76 -13.68 6.63
N LYS A 19 3.85 -14.59 6.99
CA LYS A 19 3.54 -15.79 6.17
C LYS A 19 2.61 -15.47 4.99
N ASP A 20 1.65 -14.56 5.19
CA ASP A 20 0.57 -14.30 4.22
C ASP A 20 0.75 -13.01 3.41
N LEU A 21 1.84 -12.29 3.65
CA LEU A 21 2.14 -11.00 3.02
C LEU A 21 3.46 -11.07 2.27
N SER A 22 3.39 -11.04 0.94
CA SER A 22 4.55 -10.94 0.07
C SER A 22 4.74 -9.51 -0.43
N LYS A 23 5.99 -9.14 -0.76
CA LYS A 23 6.29 -7.86 -1.42
C LYS A 23 5.47 -7.67 -2.70
N THR A 24 5.30 -8.73 -3.48
CA THR A 24 4.52 -8.71 -4.73
C THR A 24 3.06 -8.31 -4.48
N LYS A 25 2.41 -8.88 -3.46
CA LYS A 25 1.03 -8.55 -3.09
C LYS A 25 0.89 -7.09 -2.67
N ILE A 26 1.86 -6.57 -1.91
CA ILE A 26 1.87 -5.15 -1.52
C ILE A 26 2.07 -4.24 -2.75
N ILE A 27 2.98 -4.58 -3.66
CA ILE A 27 3.21 -3.80 -4.88
C ILE A 27 1.95 -3.77 -5.74
N GLN A 28 1.25 -4.90 -5.92
CA GLN A 28 -0.02 -4.95 -6.65
C GLN A 28 -1.07 -4.01 -6.04
N LEU A 29 -1.21 -4.03 -4.72
CA LEU A 29 -2.12 -3.13 -4.02
C LEU A 29 -1.74 -1.65 -4.22
N ILE A 30 -0.45 -1.31 -4.17
CA ILE A 30 0.01 0.06 -4.43
C ILE A 30 -0.35 0.48 -5.86
N LEU A 31 -0.18 -0.41 -6.85
CA LEU A 31 -0.54 -0.12 -8.24
C LEU A 31 -2.05 0.12 -8.41
N GLU A 32 -2.89 -0.68 -7.76
CA GLU A 32 -4.35 -0.48 -7.74
C GLU A 32 -4.74 0.87 -7.14
N VAL A 33 -4.09 1.27 -6.04
CA VAL A 33 -4.30 2.59 -5.43
C VAL A 33 -3.86 3.73 -6.35
N LEU A 34 -2.73 3.59 -7.03
CA LEU A 34 -2.27 4.57 -8.02
C LEU A 34 -3.26 4.70 -9.19
N HIS A 35 -3.87 3.60 -9.61
CA HIS A 35 -4.93 3.62 -10.61
C HIS A 35 -6.21 4.30 -10.10
N LYS A 36 -6.60 4.05 -8.84
CA LYS A 36 -7.72 4.74 -8.19
C LYS A 36 -7.50 6.25 -8.14
N PHE A 37 -6.31 6.69 -7.76
CA PHE A 37 -5.97 8.12 -7.75
C PHE A 37 -5.93 8.77 -9.13
N LYS A 38 -5.86 7.98 -10.21
CA LYS A 38 -6.03 8.45 -11.59
C LYS A 38 -7.50 8.49 -12.04
N GLY A 39 -8.45 8.28 -11.14
CA GLY A 39 -9.88 8.30 -11.44
C GLY A 39 -10.43 6.97 -11.95
N ARG A 40 -9.69 5.86 -11.84
CA ARG A 40 -10.25 4.54 -12.13
C ARG A 40 -11.09 4.06 -10.96
N GLU A 41 -12.23 3.45 -11.25
CA GLU A 41 -13.08 2.85 -10.23
C GLU A 41 -12.50 1.50 -9.80
N ILE A 42 -11.76 1.51 -8.69
CA ILE A 42 -11.15 0.32 -8.11
C ILE A 42 -11.54 0.20 -6.64
N ASN A 43 -11.92 -1.02 -6.26
CA ASN A 43 -12.33 -1.38 -4.91
C ASN A 43 -11.12 -1.57 -3.98
N VAL A 44 -10.43 -0.47 -3.67
CA VAL A 44 -9.44 -0.42 -2.59
C VAL A 44 -9.88 0.57 -1.51
N ASP A 45 -9.83 0.15 -0.24
CA ASP A 45 -10.06 1.01 0.92
C ASP A 45 -8.77 1.80 1.24
N VAL A 46 -8.82 3.10 0.98
CA VAL A 46 -7.72 4.04 1.21
C VAL A 46 -8.23 5.19 2.06
N ARG A 47 -7.53 5.47 3.17
CA ARG A 47 -7.91 6.52 4.13
C ARG A 47 -6.75 7.46 4.38
N LYS A 48 -7.04 8.76 4.47
CA LYS A 48 -6.06 9.77 4.87
C LYS A 48 -5.74 9.61 6.36
N MET A 49 -4.46 9.73 6.70
CA MET A 49 -4.01 9.67 8.08
C MET A 49 -3.97 11.07 8.73
N ALA A 50 -4.12 11.11 10.06
CA ALA A 50 -4.10 12.33 10.87
C ALA A 50 -2.94 12.33 11.89
N GLY A 51 -2.76 13.43 12.60
CA GLY A 51 -1.74 13.58 13.65
C GLY A 51 -0.31 13.46 13.10
N ALA A 52 0.53 12.67 13.77
CA ALA A 52 1.92 12.43 13.38
C ALA A 52 2.08 11.81 11.98
N TRP A 53 1.01 11.23 11.44
CA TRP A 53 0.99 10.57 10.13
C TRP A 53 0.31 11.45 9.05
N LYS A 54 0.08 12.74 9.33
CA LYS A 54 -0.52 13.68 8.38
C LYS A 54 0.29 13.71 7.09
N GLY A 55 -0.40 13.62 5.96
CA GLY A 55 0.20 13.56 4.61
C GLY A 55 0.39 12.13 4.08
N LEU A 56 0.17 11.11 4.92
CA LEU A 56 0.23 9.71 4.51
C LEU A 56 -1.16 9.12 4.26
N GLN A 57 -1.18 8.07 3.45
CA GLN A 57 -2.38 7.27 3.16
C GLN A 57 -2.24 5.90 3.80
N LYS A 58 -3.31 5.43 4.45
CA LYS A 58 -3.44 4.05 4.90
C LYS A 58 -4.24 3.27 3.86
N ILE A 59 -3.69 2.15 3.42
CA ILE A 59 -4.38 1.21 2.54
C ILE A 59 -4.74 -0.01 3.40
N ASN A 60 -6.03 -0.32 3.48
CA ASN A 60 -6.48 -1.52 4.20
C ASN A 60 -6.45 -2.72 3.26
N LEU A 61 -5.72 -3.76 3.67
CA LEU A 61 -5.75 -5.06 3.01
C LEU A 61 -7.02 -5.78 3.46
N SER A 62 -7.99 -5.93 2.56
CA SER A 62 -9.09 -6.87 2.77
C SER A 62 -8.57 -8.29 2.58
N THR A 63 -8.39 -9.02 3.68
CA THR A 63 -8.23 -10.47 3.65
C THR A 63 -9.64 -11.08 3.57
N ASN A 64 -10.00 -11.58 2.38
CA ASN A 64 -11.06 -12.59 2.27
C ASN A 64 -10.55 -13.92 2.83
#